data_AF-A0A534KBV8-F1
#
_entry.id   AF-A0A534KBV8-F1
#
_cell.length_a   1.000
_cell.length_b   1.000
_cell.length_c   1.000
_cell.angle_alpha   90.00
_cell.angle_beta   90.00
_cell.angle_gamma   90.00
#
_symmetry.space_group_name_H-M   'P 1'
#
loop_
_entity.id
_entity.type
_entity.pdbx_description
1 polymer ?
#
loop_
_entity_poly.entity_id
_entity_poly.type
_entity_poly.pdbx_seq_one_letter_code
_entity_poly.pdbx_strand_id
1 'polypeptide(L)'
;MADHPDFDYTISQMAEFADVARPTVYKLVAELQGQDMITFTRSVGDSKFYRLNVANPRIVSMLQVDFEGINKELAAGVYDEMPASAKEFAQSRPGSRSRARPSIRGRMAPVRAYPKRTARRKRPKTSD
;
A
#
# COMPACT_ATOMS: atom_id res chain seq x y z
N MET A 1 -10.99 13.49 3.58
CA MET A 1 -9.81 12.94 2.88
C MET A 1 -10.28 12.60 1.48
N ALA A 2 -10.04 13.47 0.50
CA ALA A 2 -10.31 13.13 -0.89
C ALA A 2 -9.08 12.34 -1.37
N ASP A 3 -9.28 11.06 -1.69
CA ASP A 3 -8.26 10.27 -2.36
C ASP A 3 -7.90 10.98 -3.66
N HIS A 4 -6.67 11.49 -3.73
CA HIS A 4 -6.17 12.05 -4.97
C HIS A 4 -6.12 10.88 -5.97
N PRO A 5 -6.76 10.96 -7.14
CA PRO A 5 -6.73 9.89 -8.14
C PRO A 5 -5.30 9.58 -8.64
N ASP A 6 -4.35 10.47 -8.35
CA ASP A 6 -2.93 10.30 -8.61
C ASP A 6 -2.17 9.50 -7.54
N PHE A 7 -2.79 9.22 -6.39
CA PHE A 7 -2.17 8.42 -5.35
C PHE A 7 -2.10 6.95 -5.74
N ASP A 8 -0.95 6.36 -5.46
CA ASP A 8 -0.74 4.94 -5.61
C ASP A 8 -0.76 4.25 -4.24
N TYR A 9 -1.49 3.14 -4.18
CA TYR A 9 -1.74 2.39 -2.96
C TYR A 9 -1.09 1.02 -3.05
N THR A 10 -0.59 0.55 -1.91
CA THR A 10 -0.19 -0.84 -1.74
C THR A 10 -1.41 -1.75 -1.57
N ILE A 11 -1.24 -3.05 -1.81
CA ILE A 11 -2.29 -4.05 -1.58
C ILE A 11 -2.80 -4.03 -0.12
N SER A 12 -1.91 -3.77 0.84
CA SER A 12 -2.28 -3.64 2.25
C SER A 12 -3.19 -2.43 2.50
N GLN A 13 -2.86 -1.28 1.90
CA GLN A 13 -3.68 -0.06 2.03
C GLN A 13 -5.02 -0.20 1.32
N MET A 14 -5.05 -0.83 0.14
CA MET A 14 -6.31 -1.13 -0.55
C MET A 14 -7.23 -2.00 0.32
N ALA A 15 -6.67 -3.00 1.00
CA ALA A 15 -7.43 -3.86 1.91
C ALA A 15 -7.96 -3.09 3.13
N GLU A 16 -7.13 -2.22 3.71
CA GLU A 16 -7.49 -1.39 4.86
C GLU A 16 -8.60 -0.39 4.51
N PHE A 17 -8.47 0.34 3.41
CA PHE A 17 -9.42 1.40 3.04
C PHE A 17 -10.74 0.85 2.47
N ALA A 18 -10.70 -0.30 1.79
CA ALA A 18 -11.91 -0.95 1.31
C ALA A 18 -12.63 -1.78 2.39
N ASP A 19 -12.06 -1.89 3.60
CA ASP A 19 -12.52 -2.80 4.66
C ASP A 19 -12.71 -4.25 4.18
N VAL A 20 -11.73 -4.74 3.41
CA VAL A 20 -11.73 -6.11 2.87
C VAL A 20 -10.48 -6.85 3.31
N ALA A 21 -10.62 -8.15 3.60
CA ALA A 21 -9.48 -9.00 3.93
C ALA A 21 -8.41 -9.00 2.80
N ARG A 22 -7.13 -8.83 3.18
CA ARG A 22 -5.99 -8.83 2.24
C ARG A 22 -5.98 -9.99 1.23
N PRO A 23 -6.28 -11.26 1.61
CA PRO A 23 -6.31 -12.37 0.65
C PRO A 23 -7.31 -12.17 -0.49
N THR A 24 -8.42 -11.46 -0.25
CA THR A 24 -9.40 -11.14 -1.28
C THR A 24 -8.83 -10.14 -2.27
N VAL A 25 -8.18 -9.08 -1.78
CA VAL A 25 -7.53 -8.08 -2.64
C VAL A 25 -6.46 -8.73 -3.52
N TYR A 26 -5.64 -9.63 -2.98
CA TYR A 26 -4.64 -10.37 -3.79
C TYR A 26 -5.26 -11.15 -4.96
N LYS A 27 -6.47 -11.71 -4.79
CA LYS A 27 -7.18 -12.42 -5.86
C LYS A 27 -7.73 -11.45 -6.91
N LEU A 28 -8.34 -10.35 -6.46
CA LEU A 28 -8.99 -9.37 -7.32
C LEU A 28 -8.01 -8.50 -8.10
N VAL A 29 -6.80 -8.26 -7.59
CA VAL A 29 -5.79 -7.41 -8.24
C VAL A 29 -5.46 -7.87 -9.66
N ALA A 30 -5.49 -9.17 -9.94
CA ALA A 30 -5.27 -9.69 -11.29
C ALA A 30 -6.45 -9.38 -12.22
N GLU A 31 -7.68 -9.54 -11.73
CA GLU A 31 -8.90 -9.24 -12.49
C GLU A 31 -9.03 -7.74 -12.77
N LEU A 32 -8.79 -6.90 -11.76
CA LEU A 32 -8.84 -5.44 -11.88
C LEU A 32 -7.80 -4.88 -12.85
N GLN A 33 -6.60 -5.47 -12.90
CA GLN A 33 -5.62 -5.14 -13.94
C GLN A 33 -6.07 -5.63 -15.32
N GLY A 34 -6.62 -6.85 -15.41
CA GLY A 34 -7.12 -7.39 -16.69
C GLY A 34 -8.30 -6.60 -17.28
N GLN A 35 -9.02 -5.86 -16.44
CA GLN A 35 -10.10 -4.96 -16.84
C GLN A 35 -9.64 -3.50 -17.03
N ASP A 36 -8.34 -3.23 -16.98
CA ASP A 36 -7.75 -1.89 -17.03
C ASP A 36 -8.36 -0.92 -16.01
N MET A 37 -8.80 -1.41 -14.84
CA MET A 37 -9.38 -0.58 -13.77
C MET A 37 -8.28 0.00 -12.88
N ILE A 38 -7.20 -0.75 -12.67
CA ILE A 38 -6.01 -0.32 -11.94
C ILE A 38 -4.76 -0.55 -12.78
N THR A 39 -3.75 0.29 -12.58
CA THR A 39 -2.46 0.20 -13.26
C THR A 39 -1.34 0.07 -12.25
N PHE A 40 -0.41 -0.86 -12.49
CA PHE A 40 0.82 -0.96 -11.72
C PHE A 40 1.68 0.28 -11.97
N THR A 41 2.16 0.92 -10.90
CA THR A 41 3.00 2.12 -11.00
C THR A 41 4.46 1.82 -10.71
N ARG A 42 4.75 1.28 -9.52
CA ARG A 42 6.11 1.05 -9.03
C ARG A 42 6.18 -0.08 -8.00
N SER A 43 7.41 -0.53 -7.75
CA SER A 43 7.75 -1.44 -6.66
C SER A 43 8.75 -0.76 -5.73
N VAL A 44 8.51 -0.83 -4.41
CA VAL A 44 9.43 -0.33 -3.38
C VAL A 44 9.64 -1.46 -2.37
N GLY A 45 10.87 -2.00 -2.32
CA GLY A 45 11.12 -3.24 -1.61
C GLY A 45 10.25 -4.37 -2.15
N ASP A 46 9.56 -5.07 -1.25
CA ASP A 46 8.62 -6.16 -1.58
C ASP A 46 7.17 -5.70 -1.81
N SER A 47 6.93 -4.37 -1.77
CA SER A 47 5.58 -3.81 -1.93
C SER A 47 5.34 -3.30 -3.34
N LYS A 48 4.22 -3.71 -3.93
CA LYS A 48 3.72 -3.24 -5.22
C LYS A 48 2.68 -2.14 -5.03
N PHE A 49 2.78 -1.10 -5.85
CA PHE A 49 1.89 0.05 -5.84
C PHE A 49 1.01 0.04 -7.09
N TYR A 50 -0.25 0.40 -6.87
CA TYR A 50 -1.29 0.44 -7.89
C TYR A 50 -2.05 1.76 -7.82
N ARG A 51 -2.44 2.27 -8.98
CA ARG A 51 -3.24 3.48 -9.12
C ARG A 51 -4.51 3.19 -9.91
N LEU A 52 -5.58 3.95 -9.67
CA LEU A 52 -6.77 3.93 -10.50
C LEU A 52 -6.45 4.37 -11.94
N ASN A 53 -7.02 3.68 -12.92
CA ASN A 53 -6.89 4.07 -14.31
C ASN A 53 -8.00 5.04 -14.70
N VAL A 54 -7.74 6.34 -14.58
CA VAL A 54 -8.69 7.40 -14.96
C VAL A 54 -8.93 7.51 -16.48
N ALA A 55 -8.16 6.80 -17.31
CA ALA A 55 -8.47 6.68 -18.73
C ALA A 55 -9.60 5.68 -19.02
N ASN A 56 -9.94 4.82 -18.05
CA ASN A 56 -11.01 3.85 -18.20
C ASN A 56 -12.38 4.53 -17.99
N PRO A 57 -13.30 4.50 -18.97
CA PRO A 57 -14.59 5.17 -18.86
C PRO A 57 -15.43 4.65 -17.68
N ARG A 58 -15.27 3.37 -17.29
CA ARG A 58 -16.00 2.80 -16.15
C ARG A 58 -15.59 3.44 -14.83
N ILE A 59 -14.28 3.69 -14.66
CA ILE A 59 -13.75 4.36 -13.47
C ILE A 59 -14.23 5.80 -13.42
N VAL A 60 -14.22 6.50 -14.56
CA VAL A 60 -14.73 7.88 -14.64
C VAL A 60 -16.20 7.95 -14.24
N SER A 61 -17.04 7.03 -14.74
CA SER A 61 -18.45 6.99 -14.36
C SER A 61 -18.67 6.70 -12.88
N MET A 62 -17.89 5.79 -12.27
CA MET A 62 -17.98 5.52 -10.83
C MET A 62 -17.61 6.77 -10.01
N LEU A 63 -16.49 7.42 -10.35
CA LEU A 63 -16.05 8.63 -9.66
C LEU A 63 -17.07 9.77 -9.76
N GLN A 64 -17.71 9.94 -10.92
CA GLN A 64 -18.75 10.97 -11.10
C GLN A 64 -19.93 10.76 -10.14
N VAL A 65 -20.41 9.53 -10.01
CA VAL A 65 -21.51 9.20 -9.10
C VAL A 65 -21.12 9.47 -7.64
N ASP A 66 -19.90 9.10 -7.26
CA ASP A 66 -19.38 9.35 -5.91
C ASP A 66 -19.31 10.86 -5.61
N PHE A 67 -18.76 11.65 -6.54
CA PHE A 67 -18.66 13.10 -6.37
C PHE A 67 -20.03 13.78 -6.32
N GLU A 68 -21.01 13.34 -7.10
CA GLU A 68 -22.38 13.86 -7.02
C GLU A 68 -23.01 13.59 -5.65
N GLY A 69 -22.85 12.38 -5.11
CA GLY A 69 -23.31 12.03 -3.77
C GLY A 69 -22.67 12.92 -2.70
N ILE A 70 -21.35 13.04 -2.73
CA ILE A 70 -20.58 13.89 -1.79
C ILE A 70 -21.03 15.35 -1.89
N ASN A 71 -21.14 15.91 -3.09
CA ASN A 71 -21.54 17.30 -3.29
C ASN A 71 -22.95 17.58 -2.77
N LYS A 72 -23.87 16.62 -2.91
CA LYS A 72 -25.23 16.73 -2.39
C LYS A 72 -25.26 16.77 -0.86
N GLU A 73 -24.48 15.92 -0.20
CA GLU A 73 -24.35 15.92 1.27
C GLU A 73 -23.67 17.19 1.79
N LEU A 74 -22.63 17.67 1.10
CA LEU A 74 -21.97 18.93 1.42
C LEU A 74 -22.93 20.11 1.29
N ALA A 75 -23.71 20.17 0.21
CA ALA A 75 -24.72 21.19 0.01
C ALA A 75 -25.87 21.11 1.05
N ALA A 76 -26.10 19.93 1.63
CA ALA A 76 -27.09 19.73 2.69
C ALA A 76 -26.62 20.17 4.09
N GLY A 77 -25.39 20.70 4.23
CA GLY A 77 -24.91 21.29 5.49
C GLY A 77 -24.49 20.29 6.57
N VAL A 78 -24.31 19.01 6.21
CA VAL A 78 -23.97 17.94 7.18
C VAL A 78 -22.56 18.09 7.76
N TYR A 79 -21.72 18.97 7.20
CA TYR A 79 -20.30 19.13 7.55
C TYR A 79 -19.96 20.45 8.29
N ASP A 80 -20.93 21.14 8.89
CA ASP A 80 -20.67 22.35 9.70
C ASP A 80 -19.89 22.06 11.01
N GLU A 81 -19.79 20.80 11.43
CA GLU A 81 -19.02 20.38 12.60
C GLU A 81 -17.72 19.66 12.21
N MET A 82 -16.66 20.41 11.85
CA MET A 82 -15.31 19.84 11.92
C MET A 82 -14.95 19.62 13.40
N PRO A 83 -14.59 18.39 13.84
CA PRO A 83 -14.08 18.20 15.18
C PRO A 83 -12.78 18.99 15.35
N ALA A 84 -12.68 19.73 16.45
CA ALA A 84 -11.54 20.60 16.79
C ALA A 84 -10.16 19.90 16.83
N SER A 85 -10.12 18.57 16.70
CA SER A 85 -8.92 17.73 16.73
C SER A 85 -7.94 17.99 15.59
N ALA A 86 -8.36 18.59 14.47
CA ALA A 86 -7.46 18.96 13.38
C ALA A 86 -6.53 20.15 13.72
N LYS A 87 -6.86 20.95 14.75
CA LYS A 87 -6.05 22.12 15.14
C LYS A 87 -4.83 21.77 16.01
N GLU A 88 -4.81 20.60 16.65
CA GLU A 88 -3.76 20.24 17.62
C GLU A 88 -2.48 19.67 16.98
N PHE A 89 -2.55 19.10 15.78
CA PHE A 89 -1.35 18.56 15.10
C PHE A 89 -0.38 19.64 14.58
N ALA A 90 -0.80 20.91 14.53
CA ALA A 90 0.07 22.01 14.12
C ALA A 90 1.02 22.48 15.24
N GLN A 91 0.74 22.16 16.50
CA GLN A 91 1.47 22.72 17.66
C GLN A 91 2.47 21.76 18.31
N SER A 92 2.50 20.49 17.91
CA SER A 92 3.39 19.46 18.48
C SER A 92 4.57 19.12 17.56
N ARG A 93 5.33 20.13 17.13
CA ARG A 93 6.73 19.92 16.68
C ARG A 93 7.70 20.54 17.69
N PRO A 94 8.02 19.86 18.80
CA PRO A 94 9.19 20.24 19.58
C PRO A 94 10.45 19.83 18.80
N GLY A 95 11.15 20.83 18.26
CA GLY A 95 12.61 20.87 18.17
C GLY A 95 13.32 19.69 17.52
N SER A 96 13.83 19.94 16.32
CA SER A 96 15.03 19.31 15.77
C SER A 96 16.09 19.04 16.85
N ARG A 97 16.22 17.78 17.28
CA ARG A 97 17.42 17.27 17.95
C ARG A 97 18.09 16.29 16.99
N SER A 98 18.99 16.85 16.21
CA SER A 98 20.10 16.20 15.53
C SER A 98 20.80 15.24 16.47
N ARG A 99 20.39 13.96 16.47
CA ARG A 99 21.18 12.89 17.08
C ARG A 99 22.35 12.59 16.16
N ALA A 100 23.50 13.14 16.53
CA ALA A 100 24.80 12.80 15.99
C ALA A 100 24.97 11.27 15.90
N ARG A 101 25.37 10.79 14.71
CA ARG A 101 25.78 9.39 14.49
C ARG A 101 27.03 9.11 15.35
N PRO A 102 27.05 8.08 16.21
CA PRO A 102 28.30 7.59 16.75
C PRO A 102 29.06 6.88 15.62
N SER A 103 30.27 7.34 15.32
CA SER A 103 31.17 6.66 14.40
C SER A 103 31.61 5.32 14.98
N ILE A 104 31.06 4.20 14.49
CA ILE A 104 31.56 2.87 14.82
C ILE A 104 32.78 2.60 13.93
N ARG A 105 33.95 3.06 14.39
CA ARG A 105 35.24 2.51 14.00
C ARG A 105 35.45 1.23 14.80
N GLY A 106 35.62 0.12 14.09
CA GLY A 106 36.32 -1.07 14.59
C GLY A 106 35.47 -2.08 15.34
N ARG A 107 35.06 -3.14 14.63
CA ARG A 107 35.28 -4.56 15.00
C ARG A 107 34.70 -5.44 13.90
N MET A 108 35.57 -6.08 13.12
CA MET A 108 35.22 -7.19 12.25
C MET A 108 34.61 -8.30 13.11
N ALA A 109 33.39 -8.71 12.79
CA ALA A 109 32.81 -9.97 13.28
C ALA A 109 33.02 -11.04 12.20
N PRO A 110 33.46 -12.26 12.54
CA PRO A 110 33.73 -13.30 11.55
C PRO A 110 32.45 -13.79 10.89
N VAL A 111 32.53 -13.95 9.57
CA VAL A 111 31.52 -14.50 8.67
C VAL A 111 31.08 -15.87 9.20
N ARG A 112 29.83 -15.98 9.66
CA ARG A 112 29.25 -17.26 10.08
C ARG A 112 29.00 -18.08 8.81
N ALA A 113 29.85 -19.09 8.60
CA ALA A 113 29.77 -20.01 7.48
C ALA A 113 28.41 -20.73 7.45
N TYR A 114 27.66 -20.60 6.35
CA TYR A 114 26.49 -21.43 6.07
C TYR A 114 26.95 -22.86 5.72
N PRO A 115 26.43 -23.93 6.36
CA PRO A 115 26.67 -25.27 5.89
C PRO A 115 25.94 -25.50 4.57
N LYS A 116 26.71 -25.84 3.54
CA LYS A 116 26.23 -26.26 2.21
C LYS A 116 25.30 -27.46 2.39
N ARG A 117 24.01 -27.31 2.05
CA ARG A 117 23.08 -28.44 1.89
C ARG A 117 23.59 -29.29 0.73
N THR A 118 24.28 -30.37 1.04
CA THR A 118 24.72 -31.37 0.08
C THR A 118 23.50 -32.03 -0.57
N ALA A 119 23.45 -31.96 -1.89
CA ALA A 119 22.48 -32.65 -2.73
C ALA A 119 22.55 -34.17 -2.47
N ARG A 120 21.47 -34.77 -1.96
CA ARG A 120 21.33 -36.22 -1.86
C ARG A 120 20.73 -36.75 -3.16
N ARG A 121 21.53 -37.56 -3.84
CA ARG A 121 21.29 -38.21 -5.13
C ARG A 121 20.05 -39.13 -5.11
N LYS A 122 19.35 -39.18 -6.24
CA LYS A 122 18.38 -40.20 -6.69
C LYS A 122 18.90 -41.63 -6.50
N ARG A 123 18.01 -42.61 -6.24
CA ARG A 123 18.02 -44.04 -6.69
C ARG A 123 16.64 -44.69 -6.33
N PRO A 124 16.23 -45.87 -6.88
CA PRO A 124 15.23 -46.00 -7.94
C PRO A 124 13.96 -46.78 -7.52
N LYS A 125 13.05 -46.97 -8.48
CA LYS A 125 11.81 -47.77 -8.42
C LYS A 125 12.06 -49.23 -7.98
N THR A 126 11.16 -49.77 -7.17
CA THR A 126 10.81 -51.20 -7.13
C THR A 126 9.30 -51.31 -7.06
N SER A 127 8.74 -51.94 -8.07
CA SER A 127 7.37 -52.45 -8.17
C SER A 127 7.35 -53.88 -7.64
N ASP A 128 6.33 -54.20 -6.86
CA ASP A 128 5.70 -55.52 -6.73
C ASP A 128 4.19 -55.28 -6.61
#